data_AF-A0A933FP08-F1
#
_entry.id   AF-A0A933FP08-F1
#
_cell.length_a   1.000
_cell.length_b   1.000
_cell.length_c   1.000
_cell.angle_alpha   90.00
_cell.angle_beta   90.00
_cell.angle_gamma   90.00
#
_symmetry.space_group_name_H-M   'P 1'
#
loop_
_entity.id
_entity.type
_entity.pdbx_description
1 polymer ?
#
loop_
_entity_poly.entity_id
_entity_poly.type
_entity_poly.pdbx_seq_one_letter_code
_entity_poly.pdbx_strand_id
1 'polypeptide(L)' 'RPGALARLAESIGKQAANILTIQHVRGFGEIAIGETEVEMVLETTGWEHIRRVRDTLRKQGFRIKDPLTPR' A
#
# COMPACT_ATOMS: atom_id res chain seq x y z
N ARG A 1 -10.05 8.08 4.86
CA ARG A 1 -9.95 9.52 5.22
C ARG A 1 -9.36 10.28 4.03
N PRO A 2 -9.83 11.51 3.72
CA PRO A 2 -9.21 12.35 2.69
C PRO A 2 -7.70 12.55 2.95
N GLY A 3 -6.89 12.56 1.89
CA GLY A 3 -5.43 12.74 1.97
C GLY A 3 -4.62 11.48 2.31
N ALA A 4 -5.24 10.37 2.73
CA ALA A 4 -4.52 9.14 3.08
C ALA A 4 -3.75 8.55 1.88
N LEU A 5 -4.34 8.62 0.68
CA LEU A 5 -3.70 8.16 -0.56
C LEU A 5 -2.46 8.99 -0.91
N ALA A 6 -2.55 10.32 -0.77
CA ALA A 6 -1.44 11.22 -1.05
C ALA A 6 -0.26 10.93 -0.11
N ARG A 7 -0.52 10.77 1.19
CA ARG A 7 0.50 10.39 2.18
C ARG A 7 1.16 9.05 1.86
N LEU A 8 0.37 8.07 1.40
CA LEU A 8 0.87 6.76 1.00
C LEU A 8 1.78 6.88 -0.23
N ALA A 9 1.31 7.55 -1.28
CA ALA A 9 2.07 7.75 -2.51
C ALA A 9 3.38 8.51 -2.25
N GLU A 10 3.34 9.56 -1.42
CA GLU A 10 4.53 10.30 -0.99
C GLU A 10 5.54 9.39 -0.28
N SER A 11 5.07 8.54 0.65
CA SER A 11 5.96 7.61 1.35
C SER A 11 6.59 6.60 0.41
N ILE A 12 5.87 6.13 -0.61
CA ILE A 12 6.40 5.19 -1.61
C ILE A 12 7.45 5.88 -2.48
N GLY A 13 7.16 7.10 -2.96
CA GLY A 13 8.11 7.89 -3.74
C GLY A 13 9.41 8.18 -2.97
N LYS A 14 9.34 8.47 -1.67
CA LYS A 14 10.52 8.64 -0.80
C LYS A 14 11.38 7.38 -0.67
N GLN A 15 10.84 6.20 -0.96
CA GLN A 15 11.60 4.94 -0.98
C GLN A 15 12.17 4.61 -2.37
N ALA A 16 11.95 5.45 -3.38
CA ALA A 16 12.34 5.21 -4.77
C ALA A 16 11.72 3.94 -5.39
N ALA A 17 10.47 3.62 -5.00
CA ALA A 17 9.66 2.59 -5.65
C ALA A 17 8.69 3.23 -6.65
N ASN A 18 8.56 2.63 -7.84
CA ASN A 18 7.61 3.08 -8.85
C ASN A 18 6.23 2.47 -8.56
N ILE A 19 5.19 3.29 -8.66
CA ILE A 19 3.80 2.84 -8.58
C ILE A 19 3.34 2.53 -10.01
N LEU A 20 3.11 1.24 -10.31
CA LEU A 20 2.60 0.82 -11.61
C LEU A 20 1.08 0.95 -11.65
N THR A 21 0.42 0.51 -10.58
CA THR A 21 -1.03 0.62 -10.43
C THR A 21 -1.42 0.98 -9.01
N ILE A 22 -2.56 1.68 -8.89
CA ILE A 22 -3.21 1.96 -7.62
C ILE A 22 -4.72 1.86 -7.82
N GLN A 23 -5.37 1.03 -7.01
CA GLN A 23 -6.80 0.78 -7.09
C GLN A 23 -7.43 0.96 -5.71
N HIS A 24 -8.45 1.81 -5.63
CA HIS A 24 -9.26 1.92 -4.42
C HIS A 24 -10.26 0.77 -4.39
N VAL A 25 -10.12 -0.11 -3.40
CA VAL A 25 -11.07 -1.18 -3.17
C VAL A 25 -12.11 -0.67 -2.18
N ARG A 26 -13.33 -0.46 -2.68
CA ARG A 26 -14.50 -0.25 -1.82
C ARG A 26 -15.12 -1.62 -1.57
N GLY A 27 -14.79 -2.25 -0.45
CA GLY A 27 -15.44 -3.50 -0.07
C GLY A 27 -16.91 -3.24 0.26
N PHE A 28 -17.81 -3.95 -0.40
CA PHE A 28 -19.16 -4.20 0.12
C PHE A 28 -19.05 -5.45 1.02
N GLY A 29 -18.84 -5.28 2.33
CA GLY A 29 -18.57 -6.39 3.28
C GLY A 29 -17.83 -5.93 4.55
N GLU A 30 -17.34 -6.85 5.41
CA GLU A 30 -16.69 -6.73 6.76
C GLU A 30 -15.64 -5.62 6.99
N ILE A 31 -15.41 -4.74 6.02
CA ILE A 31 -14.69 -3.49 6.22
C ILE A 31 -15.57 -2.59 7.09
N ALA A 32 -15.10 -2.33 8.31
CA ALA A 32 -15.74 -1.36 9.19
C ALA A 32 -16.01 -0.06 8.44
N ILE A 33 -17.24 0.46 8.57
CA ILE A 33 -17.67 1.71 7.92
C ILE A 33 -16.61 2.79 8.18
N GLY A 34 -15.96 3.27 7.11
CA GLY A 34 -14.97 4.36 7.17
C GLY A 34 -13.50 3.97 6.95
N GLU A 35 -13.16 2.70 6.82
CA GLU A 35 -11.82 2.29 6.35
C GLU A 35 -11.71 2.37 4.82
N THR A 36 -10.51 2.65 4.30
CA THR A 36 -10.20 2.70 2.86
C THR A 36 -9.10 1.72 2.58
N GLU A 37 -9.37 0.72 1.74
CA GLU A 37 -8.36 -0.18 1.24
C GLU A 37 -7.88 0.25 -0.14
N VAL A 38 -6.59 0.02 -0.36
CA VAL A 38 -5.95 0.24 -1.64
C VAL A 38 -5.13 -0.97 -2.00
N GLU A 39 -5.24 -1.38 -3.26
CA GLU A 39 -4.37 -2.36 -3.87
C GLU A 39 -3.36 -1.63 -4.74
N MET A 40 -2.11 -2.08 -4.68
CA MET A 40 -1.01 -1.41 -5.35
C MET A 40 -0.03 -2.43 -5.92
N VAL A 41 0.38 -2.21 -7.17
CA VAL A 41 1.51 -2.90 -7.76
C VAL A 41 2.69 -1.94 -7.79
N LEU A 42 3.77 -2.37 -7.14
CA LEU A 42 5.02 -1.62 -7.07
C LEU A 42 6.10 -2.32 -7.85
N GLU A 43 6.86 -1.56 -8.63
CA GLU A 43 8.15 -2.01 -9.14
C GLU A 43 9.22 -1.65 -8.11
N THR A 44 10.05 -2.65 -7.77
CA THR A 44 11.13 -2.51 -6.79
C THR A 44 12.41 -3.14 -7.35
N THR A 45 13.55 -2.82 -6.74
CA THR A 45 14.87 -3.29 -7.18
C THR A 45 15.27 -4.65 -6.61
N GLY A 46 14.39 -5.29 -5.83
CA GLY A 46 14.62 -6.60 -5.22
C GLY A 46 14.13 -6.70 -3.77
N TRP A 47 14.40 -7.85 -3.15
CA TRP A 47 13.85 -8.23 -1.83
C TRP A 47 14.16 -7.25 -0.69
N GLU A 48 15.40 -6.78 -0.59
CA GLU A 48 15.75 -5.78 0.45
C GLU A 48 14.98 -4.46 0.26
N HIS A 49 14.72 -4.07 -1.00
CA HIS A 49 13.95 -2.88 -1.28
C HIS A 49 12.48 -3.08 -0.87
N ILE A 50 11.87 -4.22 -1.20
CA ILE A 50 10.52 -4.60 -0.75
C ILE A 50 10.42 -4.52 0.77
N ARG A 51 11.41 -5.06 1.49
CA ARG A 51 11.45 -5.05 2.96
C ARG A 51 11.48 -3.63 3.51
N ARG A 52 12.37 -2.77 2.98
CA ARG A 52 12.46 -1.35 3.39
C ARG A 52 11.15 -0.60 3.17
N VAL A 53 10.49 -0.81 2.02
CA VAL A 53 9.19 -0.20 1.72
C VAL A 53 8.14 -0.66 2.73
N ARG A 54 7.99 -1.98 2.95
CA ARG A 54 7.03 -2.52 3.94
C ARG A 54 7.27 -1.97 5.34
N ASP A 55 8.52 -1.97 5.79
CA ASP A 55 8.87 -1.53 7.13
C ASP A 55 8.58 -0.03 7.32
N THR A 56 8.87 0.79 6.30
CA THR A 56 8.57 2.23 6.32
C THR A 56 7.06 2.47 6.40
N LEU A 57 6.27 1.79 5.57
CA LEU A 57 4.81 1.93 5.56
C LEU A 57 4.19 1.45 6.89
N ARG A 58 4.67 0.34 7.46
CA ARG A 58 4.24 -0.14 8.79
C ARG A 58 4.54 0.87 9.90
N LYS A 59 5.73 1.46 9.91
CA LYS A 59 6.12 2.51 10.89
C LYS A 59 5.22 3.75 10.81
N GLN A 60 4.66 4.05 9.64
CA GLN A 60 3.70 5.14 9.44
C GLN A 60 2.25 4.74 9.77
N GLY A 61 2.02 3.53 10.29
CA GLY A 61 0.71 3.04 10.70
C GLY A 61 -0.14 2.46 9.56
N PHE A 62 0.42 2.22 8.39
CA PHE A 62 -0.29 1.49 7.33
C PHE A 62 -0.30 -0.01 7.63
N ARG A 63 -1.49 -0.63 7.53
CA ARG A 63 -1.63 -2.09 7.57
C ARG A 63 -1.37 -2.61 6.16
N ILE A 64 -0.44 -3.55 6.03
CA ILE A 64 -0.10 -4.18 4.75
C ILE A 64 -0.59 -5.61 4.81
N LYS A 65 -1.45 -5.97 3.86
CA LYS A 65 -1.79 -7.35 3.57
C LYS A 65 -0.85 -7.80 2.46
N ASP A 66 -0.16 -8.91 2.68
CA ASP A 66 0.54 -9.55 1.57
C ASP A 66 -0.53 -10.00 0.56
N PRO A 67 -0.25 -9.94 -0.75
CA PRO A 67 -1.21 -10.42 -1.74
C PRO A 67 -1.62 -11.84 -1.34
N LEU A 68 -2.93 -12.05 -1.17
CA LEU A 68 -3.46 -13.40 -1.14
C LEU A 68 -2.90 -14.08 -2.39
N THR A 69 -2.20 -15.19 -2.19
CA THR A 69 -1.69 -16.02 -3.27
C THR A 69 -2.73 -16.06 -4.40
N PRO A 70 -2.39 -15.68 -5.64
CA PRO A 70 -3.32 -15.84 -6.75
C PRO A 70 -3.69 -17.34 -6.85
N ARG A 71 -4.98 -17.63 -7.09
CA ARG A 71 -5.38 -18.95 -7.59
C ARG A 71 -4.79 -19.20 -8.97
#